data_AF-U7PNA5-F1
#
_entry.id   AF-U7PNA5-F1
#
_cell.length_a   1.000
_cell.length_b   1.000
_cell.length_c   1.000
_cell.angle_alpha   90.00
_cell.angle_beta   90.00
_cell.angle_gamma   90.00
#
_symmetry.space_group_name_H-M   'P 1'
#
loop_
_entity.id
_entity.type
_entity.pdbx_description
1 polymer ?
#
loop_
_entity_poly.entity_id
_entity_poly.type
_entity_poly.pdbx_seq_one_letter_code
_entity_poly.pdbx_strand_id
1 'polypeptide(L)'
;MSSPQSATTPQGGETAGAATGSGVEEKPRLTEREKKQNHIASEQKRRQAIREGFDRLTELVPGLEGQGRSEGLVLQRTVEFMNAELEKRRQLIRDIESRGGTVDEKDRL
;
A
#
# COMPACT_ATOMS: atom_id res chain seq x y z
N MET A 1 -20.12 42.17 -9.76
CA MET A 1 -19.36 42.75 -8.64
C MET A 1 -18.84 41.63 -7.76
N SER A 2 -17.58 41.74 -7.35
CA SER A 2 -16.65 40.64 -7.05
C SER A 2 -16.72 40.03 -5.64
N SER A 3 -16.48 38.71 -5.63
CA SER A 3 -15.76 37.80 -4.71
C SER A 3 -15.61 38.08 -3.20
N PRO A 4 -15.71 37.03 -2.34
CA PRO A 4 -15.22 37.07 -0.97
C PRO A 4 -13.74 36.66 -0.88
N GLN A 5 -13.03 37.29 0.06
CA GLN A 5 -11.63 37.05 0.42
C GLN A 5 -11.52 35.90 1.43
N SER A 6 -10.44 35.11 1.37
CA SER A 6 -10.05 34.21 2.47
C SER A 6 -8.53 34.13 2.61
N ALA A 7 -8.10 34.56 3.81
CA ALA A 7 -6.97 34.10 4.61
C ALA A 7 -5.51 34.42 4.18
N THR A 8 -5.01 35.54 4.74
CA THR A 8 -3.61 35.82 5.16
C THR A 8 -3.34 35.01 6.45
N THR A 9 -2.23 34.29 6.72
CA THR A 9 -0.80 34.63 7.00
C THR A 9 -0.11 33.31 7.50
N PRO A 10 1.20 33.18 7.86
CA PRO A 10 2.35 34.12 7.87
C PRO A 10 3.62 33.60 7.15
N GLN A 11 4.42 34.45 6.49
CA GLN A 11 5.63 35.12 7.02
C GLN A 11 6.69 34.16 7.60
N GLY A 12 7.72 33.88 6.81
CA GLY A 12 8.87 33.05 7.19
C GLY A 12 10.18 33.57 6.59
N GLY A 13 10.81 34.51 7.32
CA GLY A 13 12.25 34.66 7.52
C GLY A 13 13.17 34.73 6.30
N GLU A 14 13.38 35.95 5.80
CA GLU A 14 14.61 36.33 5.11
C GLU A 14 15.74 36.47 6.15
N THR A 15 16.74 35.59 6.10
CA THR A 15 18.04 35.82 6.75
C THR A 15 19.16 35.57 5.75
N ALA A 16 19.78 36.67 5.33
CA ALA A 16 21.03 36.69 4.61
C ALA A 16 22.15 36.06 5.47
N GLY A 17 22.91 35.14 4.85
CA GLY A 17 24.12 34.56 5.41
C GLY A 17 25.15 34.41 4.29
N ALA A 18 26.05 35.39 4.21
CA ALA A 18 27.16 35.41 3.28
C ALA A 18 28.29 34.44 3.70
N ALA A 19 29.02 33.98 2.68
CA ALA A 19 30.42 33.57 2.69
C ALA A 19 30.83 32.17 3.22
N THR A 20 31.49 31.46 2.29
CA THR A 20 32.65 30.57 2.48
C THR A 20 32.49 29.26 3.25
N GLY A 21 32.35 28.16 2.51
CA GLY A 21 32.47 26.80 3.03
C GLY A 21 32.58 25.78 1.90
N SER A 22 33.81 25.52 1.47
CA SER A 22 34.23 24.49 0.54
C SER A 22 33.87 23.07 1.01
N GLY A 23 33.28 22.26 0.11
CA GLY A 23 33.58 20.82 0.01
C GLY A 23 32.78 19.86 0.89
N VAL A 24 31.46 19.76 0.67
CA VAL A 24 30.72 18.49 0.74
C VAL A 24 29.61 18.63 -0.31
N GLU A 25 29.39 17.61 -1.14
CA GLU A 25 28.21 17.56 -2.03
C GLU A 25 26.92 17.49 -1.20
N GLU A 26 26.53 18.61 -0.59
CA GLU A 26 25.23 18.77 0.03
C GLU A 26 24.20 18.89 -1.07
N LYS A 27 23.51 17.77 -1.36
CA LYS A 27 22.33 17.74 -2.23
C LYS A 27 21.47 18.98 -1.94
N PRO A 28 21.20 19.85 -2.93
CA PRO A 28 20.48 21.10 -2.69
C PRO A 28 19.17 20.81 -1.95
N ARG A 29 18.88 21.59 -0.90
CA ARG A 29 17.64 21.44 -0.14
C ARG A 29 16.47 21.68 -1.10
N LEU A 30 15.58 20.68 -1.22
CA LEU A 30 14.41 20.74 -2.09
C LEU A 30 13.60 22.02 -1.80
N THR A 31 13.31 22.81 -2.84
CA THR A 31 12.39 23.93 -2.79
C THR A 31 10.99 23.46 -2.34
N GLU A 32 10.16 24.35 -1.80
CA GLU A 32 8.78 24.00 -1.43
C GLU A 32 7.98 23.46 -2.64
N ARG A 33 8.25 23.98 -3.84
CA ARG A 33 7.67 23.47 -5.09
C ARG A 33 8.12 22.04 -5.39
N GLU A 34 9.39 21.72 -5.19
CA GLU A 34 9.91 20.36 -5.38
C GLU A 34 9.38 19.39 -4.34
N LYS A 35 9.34 19.77 -3.05
CA LYS A 35 8.72 18.97 -1.99
C LYS A 35 7.27 18.62 -2.31
N LYS A 36 6.49 19.61 -2.77
CA LYS A 36 5.10 19.39 -3.20
C LYS A 36 4.99 18.39 -4.36
N GLN A 37 5.85 18.53 -5.37
CA GLN A 37 5.89 17.58 -6.50
C GLN A 37 6.28 16.18 -6.06
N ASN A 38 7.30 16.06 -5.19
CA ASN A 38 7.75 14.77 -4.66
C ASN A 38 6.67 14.10 -3.82
N HIS A 39 5.95 14.87 -2.99
CA HIS A 39 4.82 14.37 -2.20
C HIS A 39 3.71 13.81 -3.09
N ILE A 40 3.32 14.54 -4.14
CA ILE A 40 2.30 14.07 -5.10
C ILE A 40 2.77 12.80 -5.81
N ALA A 41 4.02 12.76 -6.29
CA ALA A 41 4.57 11.60 -6.99
C ALA A 41 4.66 10.37 -6.06
N SER A 42 5.12 10.55 -4.82
CA SER A 42 5.20 9.49 -3.81
C SER A 42 3.82 8.93 -3.47
N GLU A 43 2.83 9.80 -3.28
CA GLU A 43 1.46 9.38 -2.98
C GLU A 43 0.80 8.69 -4.19
N GLN A 44 1.05 9.15 -5.42
CA GLN A 44 0.60 8.44 -6.63
C GLN A 44 1.21 7.04 -6.72
N LYS A 45 2.52 6.90 -6.47
CA LYS A 45 3.20 5.60 -6.44
C LYS A 45 2.61 4.70 -5.35
N ARG A 46 2.37 5.23 -4.14
CA ARG A 46 1.73 4.50 -3.04
C ARG A 46 0.33 4.01 -3.44
N ARG A 47 -0.50 4.88 -4.00
CA ARG A 47 -1.86 4.52 -4.47
C ARG A 47 -1.84 3.49 -5.58
N GLN A 48 -0.87 3.57 -6.50
CA GLN A 48 -0.72 2.59 -7.56
C GLN A 48 -0.37 1.21 -7.01
N ALA A 49 0.58 1.13 -6.08
CA ALA A 49 0.94 -0.14 -5.42
C ALA A 49 -0.24 -0.77 -4.66
N ILE A 50 -1.11 0.04 -4.04
CA ILE A 50 -2.33 -0.44 -3.39
C ILE A 50 -3.30 -1.05 -4.42
N ARG A 51 -3.54 -0.35 -5.55
CA ARG A 51 -4.42 -0.87 -6.62
C ARG A 51 -3.91 -2.18 -7.20
N GLU A 52 -2.62 -2.25 -7.51
CA GLU A 52 -2.00 -3.50 -7.96
C GLU A 52 -2.13 -4.62 -6.92
N GLY A 53 -2.12 -4.28 -5.63
CA GLY A 53 -2.45 -5.23 -4.55
C GLY A 53 -3.86 -5.77 -4.64
N PHE A 54 -4.86 -4.91 -4.86
CA PHE A 54 -6.26 -5.31 -5.04
C PHE A 54 -6.47 -6.12 -6.32
N ASP A 55 -5.82 -5.75 -7.42
CA ASP A 55 -5.88 -6.49 -8.67
C ASP A 55 -5.33 -7.92 -8.47
N ARG A 56 -4.17 -8.06 -7.80
CA ARG A 56 -3.64 -9.39 -7.43
C ARG A 56 -4.58 -10.20 -6.53
N LEU A 57 -5.26 -9.56 -5.57
CA LEU A 57 -6.25 -10.27 -4.74
C LEU A 57 -7.40 -10.81 -5.59
N THR A 58 -7.85 -10.04 -6.59
CA THR A 58 -8.95 -10.44 -7.47
C THR A 58 -8.59 -11.56 -8.44
N GLU A 59 -7.29 -11.75 -8.73
CA GLU A 59 -6.77 -12.87 -9.52
C GLU A 59 -6.63 -14.16 -8.68
N LEU A 60 -6.34 -14.03 -7.38
CA LEU A 60 -6.12 -15.17 -6.48
C LEU A 60 -7.40 -15.74 -5.88
N VAL A 61 -8.40 -14.88 -5.64
CA VAL A 61 -9.64 -15.26 -4.97
C VAL A 61 -10.71 -15.57 -6.01
N PRO A 62 -11.18 -16.83 -6.10
CA PRO A 62 -12.17 -17.22 -7.09
C PRO A 62 -13.45 -16.39 -7.02
N GLY A 63 -13.94 -15.91 -8.17
CA GLY A 63 -15.19 -15.17 -8.28
C GLY A 63 -15.08 -13.67 -8.00
N LEU A 64 -13.86 -13.14 -7.83
CA LEU A 64 -13.60 -11.70 -7.70
C LEU A 64 -13.05 -11.05 -8.97
N GLU A 65 -13.00 -11.77 -10.09
CA GLU A 65 -12.38 -11.28 -11.32
C GLU A 65 -13.04 -9.96 -11.78
N GLY A 66 -12.24 -8.90 -11.93
CA GLY A 66 -12.72 -7.57 -12.31
C GLY A 66 -13.37 -6.75 -11.18
N GLN A 67 -13.40 -7.25 -9.94
CA GLN A 67 -13.96 -6.54 -8.78
C GLN A 67 -12.96 -5.68 -8.00
N GLY A 68 -11.76 -5.42 -8.55
CA GLY A 68 -10.66 -4.69 -7.88
C GLY A 68 -10.99 -3.25 -7.46
N ARG A 69 -12.14 -2.72 -7.86
CA ARG A 69 -12.63 -1.39 -7.46
C ARG A 69 -13.45 -1.39 -6.18
N SER A 70 -13.89 -2.55 -5.70
CA SER A 70 -14.72 -2.69 -4.51
C SER A 70 -13.88 -3.15 -3.33
N GLU A 71 -13.04 -2.27 -2.79
CA GLU A 71 -12.03 -2.60 -1.75
C GLU A 71 -12.61 -3.42 -0.58
N GLY A 72 -13.72 -2.99 0.01
CA GLY A 72 -14.37 -3.70 1.13
C GLY A 72 -14.86 -5.10 0.76
N LEU A 73 -15.45 -5.26 -0.43
CA LEU A 73 -15.92 -6.56 -0.93
C LEU A 73 -14.74 -7.51 -1.16
N VAL A 74 -13.68 -7.01 -1.79
CA VAL A 74 -12.47 -7.80 -2.08
C VAL A 74 -11.85 -8.28 -0.79
N LEU A 75 -11.66 -7.41 0.21
CA LEU A 75 -11.09 -7.81 1.50
C LEU A 75 -11.97 -8.84 2.21
N GLN A 76 -13.28 -8.62 2.27
CA GLN A 76 -14.20 -9.56 2.92
C GLN A 76 -14.14 -10.94 2.28
N ARG A 77 -14.28 -11.01 0.94
CA ARG A 77 -14.26 -12.27 0.19
C ARG A 77 -12.90 -12.96 0.25
N THR A 78 -11.81 -12.19 0.30
CA THR A 78 -10.47 -12.73 0.53
C THR A 78 -10.37 -13.43 1.89
N VAL A 79 -10.90 -12.83 2.96
CA VAL A 79 -10.90 -13.45 4.30
C VAL A 79 -11.77 -14.71 4.34
N GLU A 80 -12.96 -14.67 3.73
CA GLU A 80 -13.83 -15.83 3.60
C GLU A 80 -13.12 -16.98 2.85
N PHE A 81 -12.44 -16.67 1.75
CA PHE A 81 -11.68 -17.64 0.97
C PHE A 81 -10.50 -18.23 1.75
N MET A 82 -9.72 -17.41 2.47
CA MET A 82 -8.61 -17.90 3.30
C MET A 82 -9.11 -18.89 4.37
N ASN A 83 -10.22 -18.58 5.05
CA ASN A 83 -10.79 -19.47 6.05
C ASN A 83 -11.26 -20.79 5.44
N ALA A 84 -11.87 -20.75 4.24
CA ALA A 84 -12.30 -21.95 3.52
C ALA A 84 -11.10 -22.83 3.10
N GLU A 85 -10.02 -22.24 2.58
CA GLU A 85 -8.82 -22.98 2.20
C GLU A 85 -8.08 -23.57 3.42
N LEU A 86 -8.08 -22.89 4.57
CA LEU A 86 -7.55 -23.45 5.82
C LEU A 86 -8.36 -24.66 6.30
N GLU A 87 -9.69 -24.62 6.21
CA GLU A 87 -10.52 -25.77 6.59
C GLU A 87 -10.36 -26.93 5.60
N LYS A 88 -10.26 -26.63 4.31
CA LYS A 88 -9.95 -27.62 3.27
C LYS A 88 -8.59 -28.28 3.50
N ARG A 89 -7.56 -27.51 3.86
CA ARG A 89 -6.24 -28.04 4.26
C ARG A 89 -6.38 -29.01 5.43
N ARG A 90 -7.09 -28.63 6.50
CA ARG A 90 -7.35 -29.52 7.65
C ARG A 90 -8.08 -30.80 7.24
N GLN A 91 -9.09 -30.70 6.37
CA GLN A 91 -9.78 -31.88 5.85
C GLN A 91 -8.85 -32.80 5.06
N LEU A 92 -8.02 -32.24 4.18
CA LEU A 92 -7.05 -33.03 3.41
C LEU A 92 -6.03 -33.74 4.30
N ILE A 93 -5.54 -33.08 5.36
CA ILE A 93 -4.64 -33.69 6.34
C ILE A 93 -5.35 -34.88 7.03
N ARG A 94 -6.58 -34.67 7.52
CA ARG A 94 -7.39 -35.74 8.14
C ARG A 94 -7.59 -36.92 7.18
N ASP A 95 -7.87 -36.64 5.91
CA ASP A 95 -8.07 -37.67 4.88
C ASP A 95 -6.79 -38.45 4.61
N ILE A 96 -5.63 -37.80 4.51
CA ILE A 96 -4.32 -38.44 4.33
C ILE A 96 -4.01 -39.36 5.52
N GLU A 97 -4.19 -38.87 6.74
CA GLU A 97 -3.93 -39.64 7.96
C GLU A 97 -4.87 -40.84 8.10
N SER A 98 -6.15 -40.68 7.75
CA SER A 98 -7.12 -41.78 7.76
C SER A 98 -6.76 -42.93 6.80
N ARG A 99 -5.99 -42.62 5.75
CA ARG A 99 -5.49 -43.57 4.74
C ARG A 99 -4.11 -44.13 5.10
N GLY A 100 -3.59 -43.82 6.29
CA GLY A 100 -2.29 -44.25 6.78
C GLY A 100 -1.10 -43.44 6.26
N GLY A 101 -1.35 -42.31 5.60
CA GLY A 101 -0.31 -41.37 5.20
C GLY A 101 0.17 -40.51 6.38
N THR A 102 1.36 -39.94 6.24
CA THR A 102 1.91 -38.98 7.21
C THR A 102 2.06 -37.61 6.54
N VAL A 103 1.75 -36.56 7.30
CA VAL A 103 1.91 -35.15 6.86
C VAL A 103 3.01 -34.50 7.69
N ASP A 104 3.96 -33.87 7.01
CA ASP A 104 5.07 -33.09 7.59
C ASP A 104 4.52 -31.93 8.43
N GLU A 105 5.19 -31.58 9.52
CA GLU A 105 4.77 -30.53 10.45
C GLU A 105 4.63 -29.17 9.77
N LYS A 106 5.49 -28.86 8.78
CA LYS A 106 5.38 -27.62 7.99
C LYS A 106 4.06 -27.51 7.22
N ASP A 107 3.42 -28.64 6.94
CA ASP A 107 2.18 -28.74 6.19
C ASP A 107 0.94 -28.77 7.11
N ARG A 108 1.13 -28.66 8.44
CA ARG A 108 0.05 -28.64 9.44
C ARG A 108 -0.33 -27.25 9.92
N LEU A 109 0.62 -26.31 9.95
CA LEU A 109 0.43 -24.90 10.31
C LEU A 109 -0.44 -24.17 9.28
#